data_AF-A0A7C1AYJ9-F1
#
_entry.id   AF-A0A7C1AYJ9-F1
#
_cell.length_a   1.000
_cell.length_b   1.000
_cell.length_c   1.000
_cell.angle_alpha   90.00
_cell.angle_beta   90.00
_cell.angle_gamma   90.00
#
_symmetry.space_group_name_H-M   'P 1'
#
loop_
_entity.id
_entity.type
_entity.pdbx_description
1 polymer ?
#
loop_
_entity_poly.entity_id
_entity_poly.type
_entity_poly.pdbx_seq_one_letter_code
_entity_poly.pdbx_strand_id
1 'polypeptide(L)' 'MDLVEQLKRRARARKMQIILGEGPDPRMVEAAATLVKEEICGVTILGPKDEILAEARKQNLN' A
#
# COMPACT_ATOMS: atom_id res chain seq x y z
N MET A 1 -0.12 -14.49 -20.69
CA MET A 1 -0.56 -14.04 -19.35
C MET A 1 0.63 -13.39 -18.70
N ASP A 2 0.49 -12.15 -18.23
CA ASP A 2 1.55 -11.43 -17.51
C ASP A 2 1.79 -12.06 -16.13
N LEU A 3 3.05 -12.25 -15.77
CA LEU A 3 3.50 -12.85 -14.50
C LEU A 3 3.02 -12.01 -13.31
N VAL A 4 3.08 -10.68 -13.43
CA VAL A 4 2.70 -9.77 -12.35
C VAL A 4 1.22 -9.93 -12.00
N GLU A 5 0.36 -10.03 -13.01
CA GLU A 5 -1.08 -10.22 -12.78
C GLU A 5 -1.39 -11.57 -12.14
N GLN A 6 -0.63 -12.63 -12.47
CA GLN A 6 -0.78 -13.93 -11.80
C GLN A 6 -0.44 -13.84 -10.31
N LEU A 7 0.59 -13.08 -9.94
CA LEU A 7 0.97 -12.85 -8.54
C LEU A 7 -0.09 -12.02 -7.80
N LYS A 8 -0.57 -10.92 -8.39
CA LYS A 8 -1.65 -10.10 -7.83
C LYS A 8 -2.90 -10.93 -7.56
N ARG A 9 -3.31 -11.80 -8.49
CA ARG A 9 -4.46 -12.71 -8.30
C ARG A 9 -4.27 -13.65 -7.11
N ARG A 10 -3.08 -14.24 -6.96
CA ARG A 10 -2.78 -15.12 -5.82
C ARG A 10 -2.78 -14.35 -4.50
N ALA A 11 -2.28 -13.12 -4.49
CA ALA A 11 -2.29 -12.26 -3.31
C ALA A 11 -3.71 -11.88 -2.90
N ARG A 12 -4.55 -11.43 -3.85
CA ARG A 12 -5.98 -11.12 -3.63
C ARG A 12 -6.74 -12.30 -3.03
N ALA A 13 -6.43 -13.54 -3.45
CA ALA A 13 -7.10 -14.74 -2.92
C ALA A 13 -6.73 -15.05 -1.46
N ARG A 14 -5.54 -14.66 -1.00
CA ARG A 14 -5.08 -14.90 0.37
C ARG A 14 -5.36 -13.73 1.32
N LYS A 15 -5.50 -12.50 0.79
CA LYS A 15 -5.73 -11.24 1.55
C LYS A 15 -4.84 -11.11 2.79
N MET A 16 -3.54 -11.37 2.63
CA MET A 16 -2.59 -11.28 3.75
C MET A 16 -2.41 -9.82 4.20
N GLN A 17 -1.91 -9.62 5.42
CA GLN A 17 -1.50 -8.31 5.93
C GLN A 17 0.01 -8.13 5.71
N ILE A 18 0.44 -6.98 5.19
CA ILE A 18 1.86 -6.63 5.07
C ILE A 18 2.18 -5.36 5.86
N ILE A 19 3.44 -5.23 6.28
CA ILE A 19 3.95 -4.09 7.02
C ILE A 19 4.97 -3.36 6.13
N LEU A 20 4.75 -2.06 5.92
CA LEU A 20 5.69 -1.17 5.23
C LEU A 20 6.45 -0.36 6.28
N GLY A 21 7.74 -0.69 6.46
CA GLY A 21 8.58 -0.15 7.53
C GLY A 21 9.30 1.17 7.22
N GLU A 22 9.21 1.67 6.00
CA GLU A 22 9.99 2.82 5.53
C GLU A 22 9.36 4.20 5.84
N GLY A 23 8.32 4.26 6.68
CA GLY A 23 7.78 5.54 7.15
C GLY A 23 7.03 6.34 6.08
N PRO A 24 7.09 7.68 6.13
CA PRO A 24 6.37 8.59 5.23
C PRO A 24 7.04 8.71 3.84
N ASP A 25 7.82 7.72 3.39
CA ASP A 25 8.36 7.73 2.03
C ASP A 25 7.20 7.85 1.02
N PRO A 26 7.24 8.84 0.10
CA PRO A 26 6.14 9.09 -0.83
C PRO A 26 5.70 7.86 -1.63
N ARG A 27 6.66 7.01 -2.04
CA ARG A 27 6.40 5.82 -2.87
C ARG A 27 5.74 4.73 -2.04
N MET A 28 6.06 4.65 -0.74
CA MET A 28 5.45 3.69 0.17
C MET A 28 4.00 4.03 0.50
N VAL A 29 3.71 5.34 0.66
CA VAL A 29 2.33 5.82 0.83
C VAL A 29 1.51 5.56 -0.43
N GLU A 30 2.05 5.84 -1.62
CA GLU A 30 1.41 5.55 -2.90
C GLU A 30 1.17 4.05 -3.12
N ALA A 31 2.18 3.22 -2.84
CA ALA A 31 2.05 1.77 -2.95
C ALA A 31 0.98 1.23 -1.99
N ALA A 32 0.95 1.70 -0.74
CA ALA A 32 -0.08 1.32 0.22
C ALA A 32 -1.48 1.68 -0.27
N ALA A 33 -1.68 2.89 -0.78
CA ALA A 33 -2.95 3.32 -1.35
C ALA A 33 -3.37 2.43 -2.53
N THR A 34 -2.44 2.11 -3.43
CA THR A 34 -2.68 1.24 -4.59
C THR A 34 -3.07 -0.18 -4.17
N LEU A 35 -2.35 -0.76 -3.22
CA LEU A 35 -2.60 -2.12 -2.72
C LEU A 35 -3.99 -2.26 -2.08
N VAL A 36 -4.40 -1.25 -1.32
CA VAL A 36 -5.73 -1.21 -0.68
C VAL A 36 -6.82 -0.94 -1.72
N LYS A 37 -6.62 0.02 -2.64
CA LYS A 37 -7.57 0.36 -3.71
C LYS A 37 -7.83 -0.80 -4.66
N GLU A 38 -6.80 -1.59 -4.99
CA GLU A 38 -6.91 -2.79 -5.82
C GLU A 38 -7.31 -4.05 -5.03
N GLU A 39 -7.62 -3.91 -3.73
CA GLU A 39 -8.00 -4.99 -2.80
C GLU A 39 -7.03 -6.18 -2.79
N ILE A 40 -5.74 -5.92 -2.97
CA ILE A 40 -4.70 -6.96 -3.07
C ILE A 40 -4.40 -7.58 -1.70
N CYS A 41 -4.22 -6.74 -0.69
CA CYS A 41 -3.82 -7.12 0.65
C CYS A 41 -4.16 -6.03 1.66
N GLY A 42 -4.14 -6.37 2.95
CA GLY A 42 -4.14 -5.37 4.02
C GLY A 42 -2.73 -4.79 4.19
N VAL A 43 -2.63 -3.49 4.49
CA VAL A 43 -1.36 -2.78 4.62
C VAL A 43 -1.32 -2.00 5.93
N THR A 44 -0.20 -2.07 6.64
CA THR A 44 0.12 -1.20 7.78
C THR A 44 1.44 -0.47 7.50
N ILE A 45 1.41 0.86 7.50
CA ILE A 45 2.63 1.68 7.39
C ILE A 45 3.11 1.99 8.81
N LEU A 46 4.38 1.75 9.09
CA LEU A 46 5.01 2.12 10.36
C LEU A 46 5.71 3.47 10.21
N GLY A 47 5.37 4.43 11.08
CA GLY A 47 6.02 5.73 11.13
C GLY A 47 5.16 6.79 11.84
N PRO A 48 5.60 8.06 11.85
CA PRO A 48 4.83 9.16 12.42
C PRO A 48 3.53 9.36 11.64
N LYS A 49 2.40 9.17 12.32
CA LYS A 49 1.06 9.20 11.70
C LYS A 49 0.79 10.51 10.97
N ASP A 50 1.15 11.64 11.57
CA ASP A 50 0.86 12.96 11.00
C ASP A 50 1.66 13.23 9.71
N GLU A 51 2.90 12.75 9.63
CA GLU A 51 3.74 12.87 8.43
C GLU A 51 3.21 11.99 7.30
N ILE A 52 2.81 10.74 7.61
CA ILE A 52 2.22 9.82 6.64
C ILE A 52 0.92 10.40 6.07
N LEU A 53 0.05 10.93 6.94
CA LEU A 53 -1.21 11.56 6.52
C LEU A 53 -0.97 12.85 5.72
N ALA A 54 0.02 13.65 6.11
CA ALA A 54 0.40 14.85 5.35
C ALA A 54 0.87 14.47 3.94
N GLU A 55 1.66 13.41 3.81
CA GLU A 55 2.14 12.92 2.52
C GLU A 55 1.01 12.36 1.66
N ALA A 56 0.12 11.55 2.24
CA ALA A 56 -1.08 11.05 1.55
C ALA A 56 -1.96 12.20 1.02
N ARG A 57 -2.12 13.29 1.80
CA ARG A 57 -2.87 14.48 1.37
C ARG A 57 -2.20 15.22 0.23
N LYS A 58 -0.87 15.41 0.25
CA LYS A 58 -0.14 16.04 -0.86
C LYS A 58 -0.34 15.29 -2.17
N GLN A 59 -0.42 13.96 -2.09
CA GLN A 59 -0.60 13.08 -3.23
C GLN A 59 -2.08 12.85 -3.62
N ASN A 60 -3.04 13.46 -2.90
CA ASN A 60 -4.48 13.27 -3.10
C ASN A 60 -4.93 11.79 -2.99
N LEU A 61 -4.30 11.03 -2.09
CA LEU A 61 -4.57 9.61 -1.86
C LEU A 61 -5.60 9.34 -0.75
N ASN A 62 -6.26 10.40 -0.27
CA ASN A 62 -7.05 10.39 0.96
C ASN A 62 -8.55 10.57 0.71
#